data_AF-A0A8B7NNU5-F1
#
_entry.id   AF-A0A8B7NNU5-F1
#
_cell.length_a   1.000
_cell.length_b   1.000
_cell.length_c   1.000
_cell.angle_alpha   90.00
_cell.angle_beta   90.00
_cell.angle_gamma   90.00
#
_symmetry.space_group_name_H-M   'P 1'
#
loop_
_entity.id
_entity.type
_entity.pdbx_description
1 polymer ?
#
loop_
_entity_poly.entity_id
_entity_poly.type
_entity_poly.pdbx_seq_one_letter_code
_entity_poly.pdbx_strand_id
1 'polypeptide(L)'
;MTDSRLFMSPDFLTKFKDEYRNLPCLWKVRCSEYSNKSKRDKAWEHLVGITREKVVNADLNFVKKKVDNIRASFRNELRKIRESTRSGASSDDTYIPTLWYFELLKFTAEQEQPRQTMSNLDEGEENHLEEEAGIVEAEPNEDGNNADNEELLYSESQTSSTKRKRISPKRTKNFSAEEEVCQRKALLEKASAVLNRPEDE
;
A
#
# COMPACT_ATOMS: atom_id res chain seq x y z
N MET A 1 16.26 -5.66 20.26
CA MET A 1 15.59 -6.43 19.18
C MET A 1 14.14 -6.62 19.60
N THR A 2 13.15 -5.96 18.97
CA THR A 2 11.74 -6.22 19.26
C THR A 2 11.30 -7.48 18.51
N ASP A 3 10.73 -8.45 19.21
CA ASP A 3 10.37 -9.72 18.58
C ASP A 3 9.12 -9.55 17.72
N SER A 4 9.35 -9.41 16.41
CA SER A 4 8.29 -9.26 15.41
C SER A 4 7.40 -10.49 15.31
N ARG A 5 7.84 -11.66 15.78
CA ARG A 5 7.05 -12.90 15.74
C ARG A 5 5.93 -12.87 16.76
N LEU A 6 6.13 -12.23 17.93
CA LEU A 6 5.09 -12.07 18.94
C LEU A 6 3.91 -11.25 18.42
N PHE A 7 4.19 -10.15 17.70
CA PHE A 7 3.16 -9.30 17.11
C PHE A 7 2.36 -10.04 16.02
N MET A 8 3.02 -10.91 15.24
CA MET A 8 2.38 -11.66 14.15
C MET A 8 1.71 -12.96 14.63
N SER A 9 1.70 -13.23 15.94
CA SER A 9 1.00 -14.40 16.47
C SER A 9 -0.50 -14.30 16.20
N PRO A 10 -1.18 -15.41 15.83
CA PRO A 10 -2.59 -15.38 15.47
C PRO A 10 -3.49 -14.73 16.52
N ASP A 11 -3.31 -15.10 17.79
CA ASP A 11 -4.12 -14.61 18.90
C ASP A 11 -3.96 -13.10 19.11
N PHE A 12 -2.70 -12.64 19.13
CA PHE A 12 -2.41 -11.23 19.38
C PHE A 12 -2.81 -10.35 18.19
N LEU A 13 -2.50 -10.77 16.96
CA LEU A 13 -2.84 -9.97 15.78
C LEU A 13 -4.36 -9.87 15.60
N THR A 14 -5.11 -10.93 15.91
CA THR A 14 -6.57 -10.91 15.89
C THR A 14 -7.12 -9.89 16.90
N LYS A 15 -6.68 -9.96 18.16
CA LYS A 15 -7.04 -8.98 19.21
C LYS A 15 -6.68 -7.55 18.79
N PHE A 16 -5.44 -7.34 18.34
CA PHE A 16 -4.96 -6.03 17.89
C PHE A 16 -5.80 -5.47 16.73
N LYS A 17 -6.14 -6.31 15.75
CA LYS A 17 -6.94 -5.88 14.60
C LYS A 17 -8.37 -5.52 15.02
N ASP A 18 -8.97 -6.21 15.99
CA ASP A 18 -10.34 -5.91 16.42
C ASP A 18 -10.39 -4.53 17.09
N GLU A 19 -9.40 -4.22 17.93
CA GLU A 19 -9.23 -2.89 18.50
C GLU A 19 -8.95 -1.83 17.42
N TYR A 20 -8.09 -2.13 16.46
CA TYR A 20 -7.81 -1.23 15.34
C TYR A 20 -9.06 -0.96 14.49
N ARG A 21 -9.91 -1.98 14.26
CA ARG A 21 -11.17 -1.85 13.53
C ARG A 21 -12.14 -0.88 14.22
N ASN A 22 -12.17 -0.90 15.55
CA ASN A 22 -13.01 -0.02 16.37
C ASN A 22 -12.52 1.44 16.43
N LEU A 23 -11.36 1.74 15.83
CA LEU A 23 -10.75 3.07 15.80
C LEU A 23 -10.81 3.68 14.39
N PRO A 24 -11.99 4.11 13.89
CA PRO A 24 -12.14 4.64 12.53
C PRO A 24 -11.29 5.89 12.28
N CYS A 25 -10.94 6.64 13.32
CA CYS A 25 -10.03 7.79 13.26
C CYS A 25 -8.63 7.44 12.72
N LEU A 26 -8.23 6.16 12.72
CA LEU A 26 -6.92 5.72 12.23
C LEU A 26 -6.91 5.25 10.78
N TRP A 27 -8.03 4.76 10.26
CA TRP A 27 -8.05 4.06 8.98
C TRP A 27 -9.15 4.52 8.02
N LYS A 28 -10.19 5.20 8.48
CA LYS A 28 -11.32 5.64 7.67
C LYS A 28 -11.16 7.11 7.28
N VAL A 29 -10.51 7.36 6.15
CA VAL A 29 -10.18 8.71 5.67
C VAL A 29 -11.42 9.58 5.48
N ARG A 30 -12.54 8.97 5.07
CA ARG A 30 -13.82 9.66 4.84
C ARG A 30 -14.59 10.01 6.13
N CYS A 31 -14.09 9.64 7.32
CA CYS A 31 -14.72 9.93 8.60
C CYS A 31 -14.27 11.30 9.14
N SER A 32 -15.17 12.06 9.75
CA SER A 32 -14.83 13.35 10.40
C SER A 32 -13.77 13.18 11.50
N GLU A 33 -13.77 12.03 12.18
CA GLU A 33 -12.82 11.72 13.24
C GLU A 33 -11.38 11.54 12.75
N TYR A 34 -11.17 11.26 11.46
CA TYR A 34 -9.84 11.11 10.87
C TYR A 34 -9.06 12.44 10.84
N SER A 35 -9.77 13.56 10.68
CA SER A 35 -9.14 14.90 10.72
C SER A 35 -8.78 15.34 12.14
N ASN A 36 -9.42 14.77 13.16
CA ASN A 36 -9.19 15.15 14.56
C ASN A 36 -7.88 14.55 15.10
N LYS A 37 -6.84 15.39 15.17
CA LYS A 37 -5.51 15.02 15.68
C LYS A 37 -5.56 14.43 17.10
N SER A 38 -6.31 15.05 18.02
CA SER A 38 -6.36 14.60 19.41
C SER A 38 -6.97 13.20 19.54
N LYS A 39 -8.03 12.90 18.77
CA LYS A 39 -8.61 11.55 18.74
C LYS A 39 -7.64 10.52 18.16
N ARG A 40 -6.92 10.89 17.09
CA ARG A 40 -5.89 10.03 16.50
C ARG A 40 -4.74 9.72 17.45
N ASP A 41 -4.25 10.72 18.16
CA ASP A 41 -3.14 10.54 19.09
C ASP A 41 -3.55 9.60 20.24
N LYS A 42 -4.73 9.81 20.84
CA LYS A 42 -5.32 8.90 21.84
C LYS A 42 -5.51 7.47 21.31
N ALA A 43 -5.96 7.33 20.07
CA ALA A 43 -6.13 6.03 19.45
C ALA A 43 -4.79 5.30 19.23
N TRP A 44 -3.73 6.02 18.85
CA TRP A 44 -2.39 5.44 18.76
C TRP A 44 -1.84 5.04 20.13
N GLU A 45 -2.03 5.88 21.15
CA GLU A 45 -1.63 5.56 22.52
C GLU A 45 -2.33 4.29 23.04
N HIS A 46 -3.62 4.13 22.76
CA HIS A 46 -4.38 2.93 23.09
C HIS A 46 -3.78 1.67 22.44
N LEU A 47 -3.48 1.72 21.14
CA LEU A 47 -2.84 0.60 20.44
C LEU A 47 -1.43 0.29 20.94
N VAL A 48 -0.67 1.30 21.36
CA VAL A 48 0.63 1.10 22.01
C VAL A 48 0.45 0.38 23.34
N GLY A 49 -0.55 0.74 24.14
CA GLY A 49 -0.90 0.05 25.38
C GLY A 49 -1.15 -1.44 25.18
N ILE A 50 -1.99 -1.80 24.20
CA ILE A 50 -2.25 -3.20 23.83
C ILE A 50 -0.96 -3.89 23.35
N THR A 51 -0.15 -3.20 22.54
CA THR A 51 1.10 -3.78 22.03
C THR A 51 2.12 -4.02 23.14
N ARG A 52 2.13 -3.21 24.19
CA ARG A 52 3.01 -3.37 25.36
C ARG A 52 2.69 -4.62 26.18
N GLU A 53 1.47 -5.15 26.11
CA GLU A 53 1.10 -6.42 26.75
C GLU A 53 1.94 -7.61 26.25
N LYS A 54 2.31 -7.61 24.97
CA LYS A 54 3.17 -8.66 24.37
C LYS A 54 4.60 -8.21 24.10
N VAL A 55 4.79 -6.94 23.77
CA VAL A 55 6.07 -6.35 23.42
C VAL A 55 6.35 -5.19 24.37
N VAL A 56 6.98 -5.48 25.50
CA VAL A 56 7.21 -4.52 26.61
C VAL A 56 7.84 -3.19 26.14
N ASN A 57 8.73 -3.25 25.14
CA ASN A 57 9.43 -2.08 24.58
C ASN A 57 8.75 -1.50 23.33
N ALA A 58 7.43 -1.66 23.18
CA ALA A 58 6.70 -1.11 22.04
C ALA A 58 6.59 0.42 22.15
N ASP A 59 7.09 1.08 21.11
CA ASP A 59 6.98 2.52 20.91
C ASP A 59 5.90 2.84 19.86
N LEU A 60 5.42 4.08 19.84
CA LEU A 60 4.43 4.57 18.88
C LEU A 60 4.90 4.40 17.44
N ASN A 61 6.17 4.67 17.16
CA ASN A 61 6.77 4.46 15.84
C ASN A 61 6.80 2.98 15.44
N PHE A 62 7.02 2.07 16.40
CA PHE A 62 6.99 0.64 16.15
C PHE A 62 5.59 0.18 15.73
N VAL A 63 4.55 0.61 16.45
CA VAL A 63 3.16 0.24 16.16
C VAL A 63 2.71 0.80 14.82
N LYS A 64 2.98 2.09 14.55
CA LYS A 64 2.69 2.71 13.25
C LYS A 64 3.34 1.93 12.09
N LYS A 65 4.65 1.68 12.21
CA LYS A 65 5.40 0.91 11.20
C LYS A 65 4.84 -0.50 11.02
N LYS A 66 4.36 -1.14 12.09
CA LYS A 66 3.73 -2.46 11.99
C LYS A 66 2.40 -2.42 11.27
N VAL A 67 1.54 -1.46 11.59
CA VAL A 67 0.28 -1.23 10.87
C VAL A 67 0.54 -0.97 9.39
N ASP A 68 1.50 -0.10 9.08
CA ASP A 68 1.86 0.22 7.70
C ASP A 68 2.34 -1.01 6.92
N ASN A 69 3.18 -1.84 7.54
CA ASN A 69 3.66 -3.07 6.93
C ASN A 69 2.52 -4.07 6.66
N ILE A 70 1.63 -4.30 7.63
CA ILE A 70 0.49 -5.21 7.46
C ILE A 70 -0.43 -4.72 6.34
N ARG A 71 -0.72 -3.41 6.32
CA ARG A 71 -1.52 -2.79 5.25
C ARG A 71 -0.82 -2.84 3.89
N ALA A 72 0.50 -2.68 3.84
CA ALA A 72 1.26 -2.82 2.60
C ALA A 72 1.18 -4.25 2.05
N SER A 73 1.34 -5.26 2.90
CA SER A 73 1.15 -6.66 2.51
C SER A 73 -0.27 -6.93 2.02
N PHE A 74 -1.28 -6.43 2.73
CA PHE A 74 -2.68 -6.55 2.32
C PHE A 74 -2.96 -5.88 0.96
N ARG A 75 -2.45 -4.67 0.72
CA ARG A 75 -2.56 -3.98 -0.59
C ARG A 75 -1.92 -4.78 -1.72
N ASN A 76 -0.75 -5.36 -1.48
CA ASN A 76 -0.07 -6.19 -2.47
C ASN A 76 -0.92 -7.42 -2.82
N GLU A 77 -1.53 -8.04 -1.81
CA GLU A 77 -2.40 -9.20 -2.01
C GLU A 77 -3.68 -8.81 -2.77
N LEU A 78 -4.33 -7.70 -2.40
CA LEU A 78 -5.47 -7.15 -3.15
C LEU A 78 -5.13 -6.86 -4.62
N ARG A 79 -3.91 -6.36 -4.89
CA ARG A 79 -3.46 -6.09 -6.26
C ARG A 79 -3.42 -7.38 -7.09
N LYS A 80 -2.89 -8.48 -6.54
CA LYS A 80 -2.83 -9.77 -7.23
C LYS A 80 -4.23 -10.32 -7.53
N ILE A 81 -5.17 -10.22 -6.57
CA ILE A 81 -6.57 -10.63 -6.78
C ILE A 81 -7.16 -9.83 -7.95
N ARG A 82 -7.05 -8.50 -7.91
CA ARG A 82 -7.58 -7.62 -8.97
C ARG A 82 -6.95 -7.91 -10.34
N GLU A 83 -5.65 -8.19 -10.37
CA GLU A 83 -4.94 -8.50 -11.62
C GLU A 83 -5.35 -9.86 -12.21
N SER A 84 -5.62 -10.86 -11.37
CA SER A 84 -6.16 -12.14 -11.82
C SER A 84 -7.56 -11.99 -12.42
N THR A 85 -8.43 -11.18 -11.81
CA THR A 85 -9.78 -10.91 -12.33
C THR A 85 -9.74 -10.09 -13.63
N ARG A 86 -8.82 -9.14 -13.75
CA ARG A 86 -8.72 -8.25 -14.93
C ARG A 86 -8.23 -8.98 -16.18
N SER A 87 -7.38 -9.99 -16.03
CA SER A 87 -6.76 -10.70 -17.15
C SER A 87 -7.70 -11.65 -17.91
N GLY A 88 -9.01 -11.62 -17.61
CA GLY A 88 -10.02 -12.45 -18.28
C GLY A 88 -9.90 -13.93 -17.94
N ALA A 89 -9.21 -14.26 -16.84
CA ALA A 89 -9.11 -15.63 -16.36
C ALA A 89 -10.51 -16.15 -16.00
N SER A 90 -10.78 -17.42 -16.31
CA SER A 90 -12.04 -18.08 -15.93
C SER A 90 -12.27 -17.95 -14.43
N SER A 91 -13.52 -17.95 -13.96
CA SER A 91 -13.87 -17.78 -12.54
C SER A 91 -13.14 -18.77 -11.61
N ASP A 92 -12.66 -19.89 -12.15
CA ASP A 92 -11.91 -20.95 -11.45
C ASP A 92 -10.41 -20.63 -11.23
N ASP A 93 -9.89 -19.58 -11.88
CA ASP A 93 -8.45 -19.25 -11.90
C ASP A 93 -8.13 -17.91 -11.19
N THR A 94 -9.04 -17.47 -10.32
CA THR A 94 -8.84 -16.25 -9.51
C THR A 94 -7.82 -16.48 -8.41
N TYR A 95 -6.87 -15.55 -8.25
CA TYR A 95 -5.83 -15.65 -7.24
C TYR A 95 -6.39 -15.75 -5.82
N ILE A 96 -6.00 -16.79 -5.08
CA ILE A 96 -6.36 -16.99 -3.68
C ILE A 96 -5.29 -16.37 -2.78
N PRO A 97 -5.66 -15.45 -1.87
CA PRO A 97 -4.74 -14.87 -0.89
C PRO A 97 -4.03 -15.92 -0.03
N THR A 98 -2.72 -15.76 0.10
CA THR A 98 -1.84 -16.59 0.93
C THR A 98 -1.69 -16.06 2.35
N LEU A 99 -2.06 -14.80 2.59
CA LEU A 99 -2.01 -14.16 3.90
C LEU A 99 -3.11 -14.70 4.81
N TRP A 100 -2.72 -15.38 5.90
CA TRP A 100 -3.69 -15.95 6.85
C TRP A 100 -4.60 -14.89 7.50
N TYR A 101 -4.10 -13.66 7.67
CA TYR A 101 -4.86 -12.53 8.23
C TYR A 101 -5.59 -11.69 7.17
N PHE A 102 -5.66 -12.15 5.91
CA PHE A 102 -6.24 -11.37 4.83
C PHE A 102 -7.68 -10.93 5.12
N GLU A 103 -8.53 -11.88 5.54
CA GLU A 103 -9.94 -11.60 5.87
C GLU A 103 -10.07 -10.61 7.04
N LEU A 104 -9.10 -10.57 7.95
CA LEU A 104 -9.09 -9.63 9.06
C LEU A 104 -8.93 -8.18 8.59
N LEU A 105 -8.19 -7.91 7.50
CA LEU A 105 -7.99 -6.55 7.00
C LEU A 105 -8.98 -6.14 5.89
N LYS A 106 -9.93 -6.99 5.53
CA LYS A 106 -10.90 -6.72 4.45
C LYS A 106 -11.69 -5.42 4.65
N PHE A 107 -11.94 -5.01 5.89
CA PHE A 107 -12.64 -3.76 6.21
C PHE A 107 -11.89 -2.50 5.74
N THR A 108 -10.57 -2.57 5.52
CA THR A 108 -9.79 -1.43 5.02
C THR A 108 -9.77 -1.36 3.50
N ALA A 109 -10.26 -2.37 2.78
CA ALA A 109 -10.20 -2.47 1.33
C ALA A 109 -10.89 -1.31 0.59
N GLU A 110 -12.01 -0.81 1.13
CA GLU A 110 -12.75 0.32 0.56
C GLU A 110 -11.90 1.60 0.52
N GLN A 111 -11.05 1.79 1.53
CA GLN A 111 -10.16 2.96 1.64
C GLN A 111 -8.89 2.80 0.79
N GLU A 112 -8.62 1.61 0.26
CA GLU A 112 -7.42 1.28 -0.51
C GLU A 112 -7.67 1.22 -2.02
N GLN A 113 -8.83 1.71 -2.48
CA GLN A 113 -9.01 1.95 -3.89
C GLN A 113 -7.96 2.98 -4.35
N PRO A 114 -7.16 2.66 -5.38
CA PRO A 114 -6.23 3.61 -5.95
C PRO A 114 -7.03 4.84 -6.41
N ARG A 115 -6.58 6.04 -6.03
CA ARG A 115 -6.95 7.22 -6.83
C ARG A 115 -6.50 6.91 -8.24
N GLN A 116 -7.45 6.88 -9.18
CA GLN A 116 -7.10 6.83 -10.60
C GLN A 116 -6.18 8.00 -10.87
N THR A 117 -4.97 7.72 -11.34
CA THR A 117 -4.07 8.76 -11.83
C THR A 117 -4.61 9.19 -13.19
N MET A 118 -5.13 10.40 -13.28
CA MET A 118 -5.41 11.03 -14.56
C MET A 118 -4.06 11.23 -15.26
N SER A 119 -3.91 10.65 -16.45
CA SER A 119 -2.79 10.93 -17.34
C SER A 119 -2.93 12.37 -17.83
N ASN A 120 -1.86 13.16 -17.75
CA ASN A 120 -1.80 14.51 -18.36
C ASN A 120 -1.26 14.47 -19.80
N LEU A 121 -1.28 13.30 -20.48
CA LEU A 121 -1.02 13.28 -21.93
C LEU A 121 -2.29 13.76 -22.64
N ASP A 122 -2.33 15.06 -22.89
CA ASP A 122 -3.17 15.66 -23.92
C ASP A 122 -2.47 15.41 -25.27
N GLU A 123 -3.04 14.52 -26.07
CA GLU A 123 -2.70 14.33 -27.47
C GLU A 123 -3.59 15.33 -28.23
N GLY A 124 -2.96 16.32 -28.85
CA GLY A 124 -3.66 17.46 -29.41
C GLY A 124 -4.71 17.06 -30.45
N GLU A 125 -5.92 17.57 -30.28
CA GLU A 125 -6.89 17.72 -31.35
C GLU A 125 -7.17 19.22 -31.53
N GLU A 126 -6.62 19.77 -32.61
CA GLU A 126 -7.08 21.03 -33.19
C GLU A 126 -8.56 20.90 -33.54
N ASN A 127 -9.40 21.76 -32.98
CA ASN A 127 -10.64 22.17 -33.61
C ASN A 127 -10.76 23.70 -33.50
N HIS A 128 -10.31 24.33 -34.57
CA HIS A 128 -10.52 25.74 -34.88
C HIS A 128 -11.89 25.88 -35.56
N LEU A 129 -12.84 26.57 -34.90
CA LEU A 129 -13.93 27.29 -35.56
C LEU A 129 -14.22 28.58 -34.77
N GLU A 130 -14.09 29.70 -35.49
CA GLU A 130 -14.25 31.09 -35.08
C GLU A 130 -15.74 31.47 -34.96
N GLU A 131 -16.09 32.43 -34.08
CA GLU A 131 -16.73 33.73 -34.43
C GLU A 131 -17.26 34.50 -33.19
N GLU A 132 -16.61 35.64 -32.93
CA GLU A 132 -17.07 36.99 -32.50
C GLU A 132 -18.18 37.24 -31.44
N ALA A 133 -17.81 38.05 -30.42
CA ALA A 133 -18.29 39.43 -30.17
C ALA A 133 -18.56 39.74 -28.68
N GLY A 134 -17.93 40.81 -28.15
CA GLY A 134 -18.42 41.45 -26.92
C GLY A 134 -17.41 42.24 -26.08
N ILE A 135 -17.06 43.44 -26.55
CA ILE A 135 -16.31 44.54 -25.93
C ILE A 135 -16.73 44.86 -24.47
N VAL A 136 -15.76 45.15 -23.58
CA VAL A 136 -15.66 46.43 -22.82
C VAL A 136 -14.26 46.63 -22.25
N GLU A 137 -13.63 47.74 -22.65
CA GLU A 137 -12.44 48.32 -22.02
C GLU A 137 -12.81 49.15 -20.78
N ALA A 138 -11.93 49.17 -19.78
CA ALA A 138 -11.62 50.36 -18.98
C ALA A 138 -10.42 50.09 -18.03
N GLU A 139 -9.23 50.47 -18.46
CA GLU A 139 -8.13 50.97 -17.60
C GLU A 139 -8.44 52.46 -17.25
N PRO A 140 -7.74 53.20 -16.33
CA PRO A 140 -6.41 52.93 -15.77
C PRO A 140 -6.13 53.41 -14.29
N ASN A 141 -4.90 53.11 -13.81
CA ASN A 141 -4.02 53.89 -12.90
C ASN A 141 -4.34 53.97 -11.38
N GLU A 142 -3.40 54.05 -10.41
CA GLU A 142 -1.93 54.08 -10.30
C GLU A 142 -1.57 53.97 -8.78
N ASP A 143 -0.28 53.92 -8.48
CA ASP A 143 0.41 54.11 -7.18
C ASP A 143 0.70 52.90 -6.26
N GLY A 144 2.01 52.57 -6.19
CA GLY A 144 2.70 52.75 -4.91
C GLY A 144 3.52 51.60 -4.31
N ASN A 145 4.63 51.22 -4.97
CA ASN A 145 5.93 50.80 -4.42
C ASN A 145 6.03 50.08 -3.05
N ASN A 146 6.70 48.90 -3.03
CA ASN A 146 8.05 48.85 -2.46
C ASN A 146 8.86 47.64 -2.95
N ALA A 147 10.14 47.90 -3.19
CA ALA A 147 11.22 46.99 -3.54
C ALA A 147 11.47 45.95 -2.41
N ASP A 148 12.06 44.76 -2.61
CA ASP A 148 13.39 44.52 -3.17
C ASP A 148 13.49 43.16 -3.87
N ASN A 149 14.26 43.18 -4.95
CA ASN A 149 14.71 42.07 -5.79
C ASN A 149 16.23 41.92 -5.60
N GLU A 150 16.73 40.71 -5.37
CA GLU A 150 18.11 40.32 -5.73
C GLU A 150 18.16 38.78 -5.77
N GLU A 151 17.98 38.18 -6.94
CA GLU A 151 18.95 37.94 -8.02
C GLU A 151 19.79 36.67 -7.81
N LEU A 152 19.58 35.78 -8.79
CA LEU A 152 20.20 34.50 -9.03
C LEU A 152 21.66 34.70 -9.44
N LEU A 153 22.62 33.96 -8.85
CA LEU A 153 23.90 33.73 -9.52
C LEU A 153 24.33 32.27 -9.49
N TYR A 154 24.22 31.69 -10.68
CA TYR A 154 24.78 30.44 -11.12
C TYR A 154 26.32 30.54 -11.19
N SER A 155 27.02 29.53 -10.71
CA SER A 155 28.41 29.28 -11.08
C SER A 155 28.65 27.79 -11.24
N GLU A 156 28.89 27.44 -12.49
CA GLU A 156 29.23 26.13 -12.99
C GLU A 156 30.74 25.92 -12.88
N SER A 157 31.19 24.76 -12.38
CA SER A 157 32.45 24.12 -12.81
C SER A 157 32.59 22.69 -12.26
N GLN A 158 32.34 21.75 -13.17
CA GLN A 158 33.16 20.57 -13.50
C GLN A 158 33.66 19.59 -12.41
N THR A 159 33.05 18.40 -12.47
CA THR A 159 33.66 17.06 -12.49
C THR A 159 34.64 16.64 -11.38
N SER A 160 34.22 15.69 -10.54
CA SER A 160 35.06 14.54 -10.21
C SER A 160 34.23 13.28 -9.96
N SER A 161 34.57 12.27 -10.74
CA SER A 161 33.93 10.97 -10.87
C SER A 161 34.22 10.08 -9.66
N THR A 162 33.22 9.74 -8.85
CA THR A 162 33.30 8.60 -7.93
C THR A 162 32.38 7.49 -8.44
N LYS A 163 32.99 6.52 -9.13
CA LYS A 163 32.37 5.27 -9.60
C LYS A 163 31.73 4.52 -8.42
N ARG A 164 30.40 4.62 -8.28
CA ARG A 164 29.64 3.65 -7.47
C ARG A 164 29.57 2.33 -8.22
N LYS A 165 30.27 1.32 -7.68
CA LYS A 165 30.30 -0.05 -8.19
C LYS A 165 28.88 -0.62 -8.15
N ARG A 166 28.28 -0.87 -9.31
CA ARG A 166 27.01 -1.60 -9.44
C ARG A 166 27.24 -3.03 -8.94
N ILE A 167 26.58 -3.40 -7.86
CA ILE A 167 26.53 -4.79 -7.40
C ILE A 167 25.38 -5.45 -8.14
N SER A 168 25.71 -6.32 -9.08
CA SER A 168 24.76 -7.17 -9.78
C SER A 168 24.05 -8.09 -8.79
N PRO A 169 22.71 -8.24 -8.84
CA PRO A 169 22.05 -9.26 -8.04
C PRO A 169 22.53 -10.65 -8.49
N LYS A 170 23.05 -11.42 -7.53
CA LYS A 170 23.45 -12.81 -7.76
C LYS A 170 22.19 -13.63 -8.05
N ARG A 171 22.13 -14.19 -9.26
CA ARG A 171 21.14 -15.14 -9.76
C ARG A 171 21.07 -16.37 -8.84
N THR A 172 20.13 -16.37 -7.89
CA THR A 172 19.67 -17.61 -7.25
C THR A 172 18.88 -18.39 -8.29
N LYS A 173 19.16 -19.69 -8.42
CA LYS A 173 18.47 -20.58 -9.37
C LYS A 173 16.98 -20.57 -9.03
N ASN A 174 16.17 -19.95 -9.89
CA ASN A 174 14.72 -20.09 -9.88
C ASN A 174 14.42 -21.57 -10.17
N PHE A 175 14.01 -22.32 -9.15
CA PHE A 175 13.20 -23.51 -9.40
C PHE A 175 11.89 -23.02 -10.00
N SER A 176 11.47 -23.62 -11.12
CA SER A 176 10.28 -23.16 -11.84
C SER A 176 9.08 -23.19 -10.89
N ALA A 177 8.30 -22.12 -10.85
CA ALA A 177 7.06 -22.07 -10.06
C ALA A 177 6.10 -23.21 -10.45
N GLU A 178 6.22 -23.72 -11.68
CA GLU A 178 5.49 -24.90 -12.16
C GLU A 178 5.93 -26.20 -11.47
N GLU A 179 7.21 -26.31 -11.10
CA GLU A 179 7.77 -27.50 -10.45
C GLU A 179 7.35 -27.57 -8.97
N GLU A 180 7.29 -26.42 -8.29
CA GLU A 180 6.76 -26.34 -6.92
C GLU A 180 5.25 -26.62 -6.84
N VAL A 181 4.47 -26.15 -7.83
CA VAL A 181 3.04 -26.43 -7.93
C VAL A 181 2.80 -27.92 -8.24
N CYS A 182 3.60 -28.51 -9.13
CA CYS A 182 3.52 -29.93 -9.48
C CYS A 182 3.87 -30.83 -8.28
N GLN A 183 4.93 -30.50 -7.53
CA GLN A 183 5.30 -31.24 -6.32
C GLN A 183 4.21 -31.15 -5.24
N ARG A 184 3.57 -30.00 -5.09
CA ARG A 184 2.49 -29.80 -4.11
C ARG A 184 1.20 -30.54 -4.49
N LYS A 185 0.84 -30.57 -5.78
CA LYS A 185 -0.27 -31.40 -6.29
C LYS A 185 0.01 -32.90 -6.07
N ALA A 186 1.21 -33.36 -6.39
CA ALA A 186 1.60 -34.76 -6.18
C ALA A 186 1.58 -35.18 -4.70
N LEU A 187 1.94 -34.27 -3.78
CA LEU A 187 1.85 -34.53 -2.34
C LEU A 187 0.40 -34.66 -1.88
N LEU A 188 -0.49 -33.82 -2.39
CA LEU A 188 -1.92 -33.81 -2.05
C LEU A 188 -2.63 -35.08 -2.57
N GLU A 189 -2.27 -35.54 -3.77
CA GLU A 189 -2.79 -36.76 -4.37
C GLU A 189 -2.31 -38.03 -3.65
N LYS A 190 -1.04 -38.05 -3.23
CA LYS A 190 -0.53 -39.14 -2.37
C LYS A 190 -1.24 -39.17 -1.01
N ALA A 191 -1.55 -38.01 -0.43
CA ALA A 191 -2.26 -37.93 0.84
C ALA A 191 -3.72 -38.39 0.71
N SER A 192 -4.41 -38.04 -0.38
CA SER A 192 -5.79 -38.51 -0.61
C SER A 192 -5.86 -40.01 -0.87
N ALA A 193 -4.87 -40.58 -1.56
CA ALA A 193 -4.78 -42.01 -1.79
C ALA A 193 -4.57 -42.84 -0.51
N VAL A 194 -3.97 -42.26 0.54
CA VAL A 194 -3.82 -42.92 1.85
C VAL A 194 -5.15 -42.91 2.63
N LEU A 195 -5.94 -41.85 2.50
CA LEU A 195 -7.24 -41.71 3.18
C LEU A 195 -8.36 -42.52 2.52
N ASN A 196 -8.22 -42.86 1.23
CA ASN A 196 -9.19 -43.65 0.48
C ASN A 196 -8.82 -45.13 0.38
N ARG A 197 -7.91 -45.65 1.22
CA ARG A 197 -7.71 -47.10 1.32
C ARG A 197 -8.93 -47.70 2.03
N PRO A 198 -9.71 -48.59 1.38
CA PRO A 198 -10.69 -49.38 2.10
C PRO A 198 -9.92 -50.19 3.16
N GLU A 199 -10.43 -50.19 4.38
CA GLU A 199 -9.98 -51.12 5.41
C GLU A 199 -10.34 -52.53 4.92
N ASP A 200 -9.36 -53.23 4.35
CA ASP A 200 -9.50 -54.65 4.05
C ASP A 200 -9.58 -55.42 5.39
N GLU A 201 -10.68 -56.16 5.56
CA GLU A 201 -10.87 -57.22 6.57
C GLU A 201 -9.79 -58.32 6.48
#